data_AF-A0AAT9FL19-F1
#
_entry.id   AF-A0AAT9FL19-F1
#
_cell.length_a   1.000
_cell.length_b   1.000
_cell.length_c   1.000
_cell.angle_alpha   90.00
_cell.angle_beta   90.00
_cell.angle_gamma   90.00
#
_symmetry.space_group_name_H-M   'P 1'
#
loop_
_entity.id
_entity.type
_entity.pdbx_description
1 polymer ?
#
loop_
_entity_poly.entity_id
_entity_poly.type
_entity_poly.pdbx_seq_one_letter_code
_entity_poly.pdbx_strand_id
1 'polypeptide(L)'
;METRKKHMMIGFALILFFFIALGGIAAAAYLPGFSGEVGRMCLALITSPFLMETSIFFLALTLLFAINGWRRNREGDDWVTLDENGVPVRDK
;
A
#
# COMPACT_ATOMS: atom_id res chain seq x y z
N MET A 1 15.35 -13.38 -11.86
CA MET A 1 14.35 -14.22 -11.15
C MET A 1 14.55 -14.17 -9.63
N GLU A 2 15.80 -14.13 -9.16
CA GLU A 2 16.16 -14.06 -7.73
C GLU A 2 15.72 -12.75 -7.04
N THR A 3 15.90 -11.60 -7.71
CA THR A 3 15.43 -10.29 -7.21
C THR A 3 13.92 -10.23 -7.01
N ARG A 4 13.14 -10.77 -7.96
CA ARG A 4 11.66 -10.82 -7.87
C ARG A 4 11.20 -11.65 -6.67
N LYS A 5 11.81 -12.83 -6.44
CA LYS A 5 11.55 -13.66 -5.26
C LYS A 5 11.92 -12.94 -3.96
N LYS A 6 13.06 -12.24 -3.94
CA LYS A 6 13.49 -11.43 -2.79
C LYS A 6 12.49 -10.32 -2.44
N HIS A 7 11.99 -9.58 -3.44
CA HIS A 7 10.95 -8.56 -3.22
C HIS A 7 9.65 -9.16 -2.68
N MET A 8 9.22 -10.31 -3.22
CA MET A 8 8.03 -11.02 -2.72
C MET A 8 8.21 -11.49 -1.27
N MET A 9 9.39 -12.03 -0.91
CA MET A 9 9.69 -12.46 0.46
C MET A 9 9.71 -11.28 1.43
N ILE A 10 10.30 -10.15 1.06
CA ILE A 10 10.32 -8.94 1.90
C ILE A 10 8.89 -8.45 2.13
N GLY A 11 8.07 -8.38 1.07
CA GLY A 11 6.67 -8.00 1.19
C GLY A 11 5.89 -8.93 2.11
N PHE A 12 6.05 -10.25 1.93
CA PHE A 12 5.41 -11.25 2.79
C PHE A 12 5.85 -11.14 4.25
N ALA A 13 7.16 -10.99 4.51
CA ALA A 13 7.69 -10.86 5.86
C ALA A 13 7.16 -9.61 6.58
N LEU A 14 7.06 -8.48 5.86
CA LEU A 14 6.49 -7.24 6.41
C LEU A 14 5.01 -7.41 6.77
N ILE A 15 4.22 -8.02 5.87
CA ILE A 15 2.80 -8.29 6.12
C ILE A 15 2.63 -9.23 7.33
N LEU A 16 3.40 -10.32 7.38
CA LEU A 16 3.35 -11.28 8.48
C LEU A 16 3.71 -10.62 9.81
N PHE A 17 4.81 -9.86 9.84
CA PHE A 17 5.23 -9.11 11.03
C PHE A 17 4.14 -8.14 11.51
N PHE A 18 3.52 -7.40 10.58
CA PHE A 18 2.43 -6.47 10.89
C PHE A 18 1.25 -7.18 11.55
N PHE A 19 0.79 -8.31 11.00
CA PHE A 19 -0.33 -9.07 11.59
C PHE A 19 0.03 -9.70 12.94
N ILE A 20 1.26 -10.17 13.13
CA ILE A 20 1.72 -10.67 14.43
C ILE A 20 1.71 -9.54 15.47
N ALA A 21 2.21 -8.36 15.12
CA ALA A 21 2.20 -7.20 16.01
C ALA A 21 0.77 -6.76 16.37
N LEU A 22 -0.12 -6.70 15.38
CA LEU A 22 -1.55 -6.42 15.58
C LEU A 22 -2.21 -7.44 16.51
N GLY A 23 -1.97 -8.73 16.26
CA GLY A 23 -2.46 -9.82 17.12
C GLY A 23 -1.91 -9.72 18.55
N GLY A 24 -0.64 -9.34 18.71
CA GLY A 24 -0.02 -9.09 20.00
C GLY A 24 -0.65 -7.92 20.76
N ILE A 25 -0.93 -6.81 20.08
CA ILE A 25 -1.62 -5.64 20.67
C ILE A 25 -3.05 -6.02 21.07
N ALA A 26 -3.77 -6.74 20.21
CA ALA A 26 -5.11 -7.22 20.51
C ALA A 26 -5.11 -8.18 21.71
N ALA A 27 -4.16 -9.12 21.78
CA ALA A 27 -4.00 -10.00 22.93
C ALA A 27 -3.66 -9.24 24.21
N ALA A 28 -2.76 -8.25 24.13
CA ALA A 28 -2.38 -7.41 25.25
C ALA A 28 -3.58 -6.64 25.82
N ALA A 29 -4.53 -6.21 24.99
CA ALA A 29 -5.75 -5.51 25.43
C ALA A 29 -6.63 -6.31 26.41
N TYR A 30 -6.51 -7.65 26.42
CA TYR A 30 -7.22 -8.54 27.34
C TYR A 30 -6.46 -8.80 28.65
N LEU A 31 -5.22 -8.35 28.79
CA LEU A 31 -4.46 -8.49 30.03
C LEU A 31 -4.96 -7.48 31.08
N PRO A 32 -4.88 -7.81 32.39
CA PRO A 32 -5.11 -6.85 33.45
C PRO A 32 -3.90 -5.91 33.63
N GLY A 33 -4.14 -4.75 34.24
CA GLY A 33 -3.09 -3.78 34.58
C GLY A 33 -2.60 -2.93 33.40
N PHE A 34 -1.39 -2.37 33.55
CA PHE A 34 -0.81 -1.41 32.61
C PHE A 34 -0.77 -1.92 31.16
N SER A 35 -0.32 -3.16 30.94
CA SER A 35 -0.25 -3.77 29.60
C SER A 35 -1.61 -3.84 28.90
N GLY A 36 -2.68 -4.07 29.67
CA GLY A 36 -4.06 -4.05 29.18
C GLY A 36 -4.51 -2.69 28.70
N GLU A 37 -4.20 -1.65 29.48
CA GLU A 37 -4.57 -0.28 29.17
C GLU A 37 -3.84 0.24 27.93
N VAL A 38 -2.53 -0.03 27.85
CA VAL A 38 -1.73 0.27 26.65
C VAL A 38 -2.27 -0.50 25.44
N GLY A 39 -2.58 -1.78 25.59
CA GLY A 39 -3.15 -2.59 24.50
C GLY A 39 -4.47 -2.03 23.97
N ARG A 40 -5.39 -1.64 24.87
CA ARG A 40 -6.67 -1.02 24.50
C ARG A 40 -6.50 0.35 23.85
N MET A 41 -5.60 1.19 24.36
CA MET A 41 -5.29 2.50 23.78
C MET A 41 -4.75 2.36 22.35
N CYS A 42 -3.77 1.47 22.15
CA CYS A 42 -3.21 1.19 20.83
C CYS A 42 -4.27 0.63 19.88
N LEU A 43 -5.11 -0.30 20.35
CA LEU A 43 -6.19 -0.87 19.53
C LEU A 43 -7.18 0.21 19.11
N ALA A 44 -7.64 1.05 20.04
CA ALA A 44 -8.56 2.15 19.76
C ALA A 44 -7.98 3.16 18.75
N LEU A 45 -6.68 3.43 18.82
CA LEU A 45 -5.99 4.27 17.85
C LEU A 45 -6.00 3.60 16.47
N ILE A 46 -5.54 2.34 16.37
CA ILE A 46 -5.43 1.62 15.10
C ILE A 46 -6.80 1.44 14.43
N THR A 47 -7.85 1.17 15.20
CA THR A 47 -9.23 1.04 14.70
C THR A 47 -9.97 2.37 14.64
N SER A 48 -9.28 3.50 14.83
CA SER A 48 -9.93 4.81 14.71
C SER A 48 -10.41 5.04 13.27
N PRO A 49 -11.59 5.66 13.07
CA PRO A 49 -12.13 5.92 11.74
C PRO A 49 -11.15 6.66 10.84
N PHE A 50 -10.47 7.66 11.39
CA PHE A 50 -9.48 8.46 10.67
C PHE A 50 -8.34 7.61 10.10
N LEU A 51 -7.71 6.74 10.91
CA LEU A 51 -6.60 5.90 10.44
C LEU A 51 -7.09 4.84 9.46
N MET A 52 -8.26 4.22 9.70
CA MET A 52 -8.83 3.23 8.78
C MET A 52 -9.14 3.85 7.41
N GLU A 53 -9.85 4.98 7.37
CA GLU A 53 -10.22 5.67 6.13
C GLU A 53 -8.97 6.16 5.38
N THR A 54 -8.02 6.77 6.10
CA THR A 54 -6.76 7.25 5.50
C THR A 54 -5.94 6.10 4.93
N SER A 55 -5.90 4.95 5.61
CA SER A 55 -5.20 3.76 5.10
C SER A 55 -5.85 3.22 3.82
N ILE A 56 -7.18 3.19 3.74
CA ILE A 56 -7.92 2.79 2.54
C ILE A 56 -7.68 3.76 1.40
N PHE A 57 -7.67 5.07 1.68
CA PHE A 57 -7.35 6.10 0.70
C PHE A 57 -5.96 5.90 0.09
N PHE A 58 -4.93 5.72 0.91
CA PHE A 58 -3.57 5.50 0.40
C PHE A 58 -3.42 4.16 -0.33
N LEU A 59 -4.11 3.11 0.13
CA LEU A 59 -4.15 1.83 -0.57
C LEU A 59 -4.77 1.98 -1.96
N ALA A 60 -5.93 2.65 -2.06
CA ALA A 60 -6.61 2.93 -3.32
C ALA A 60 -5.75 3.79 -4.25
N LEU A 61 -5.09 4.82 -3.72
CA LEU A 61 -4.19 5.70 -4.49
C LEU A 61 -2.97 4.93 -5.02
N THR A 62 -2.36 4.07 -4.19
CA THR A 62 -1.24 3.22 -4.59
C THR A 62 -1.66 2.24 -5.68
N LEU A 63 -2.83 1.60 -5.53
CA LEU A 63 -3.38 0.70 -6.52
C LEU A 63 -3.68 1.42 -7.84
N LEU A 64 -4.26 2.62 -7.78
CA LEU A 64 -4.52 3.47 -8.94
C LEU A 64 -3.23 3.73 -9.71
N PHE A 65 -2.15 4.14 -9.05
CA PHE A 65 -0.87 4.36 -9.71
C PHE A 65 -0.24 3.06 -10.23
N ALA A 66 -0.32 1.96 -9.48
CA ALA A 66 0.21 0.67 -9.91
C ALA A 66 -0.50 0.15 -11.18
N ILE A 67 -1.83 0.24 -11.23
CA ILE A 67 -2.64 -0.17 -12.40
C ILE A 67 -2.34 0.74 -13.59
N ASN A 68 -2.32 2.06 -13.39
CA ASN A 68 -2.01 2.99 -14.48
C ASN A 68 -0.59 2.81 -15.02
N GLY A 69 0.39 2.59 -14.13
CA GLY A 69 1.76 2.29 -14.52
C GLY A 69 1.88 0.97 -15.27
N TRP A 70 1.18 -0.08 -14.81
CA TRP A 70 1.11 -1.36 -15.51
C TRP A 70 0.46 -1.22 -16.89
N ARG A 71 -0.65 -0.47 -16.99
CA ARG A 71 -1.34 -0.18 -18.25
C ARG A 71 -0.42 0.55 -19.22
N ARG A 72 0.22 1.64 -18.79
CA ARG A 72 1.17 2.43 -19.60
C ARG A 72 2.34 1.58 -20.11
N ASN A 73 2.88 0.68 -19.28
CA ASN A 73 3.95 -0.24 -19.68
C ASN A 73 3.50 -1.30 -20.70
N ARG A 74 2.20 -1.66 -20.73
CA ARG A 74 1.64 -2.69 -21.61
C ARG A 74 1.11 -2.11 -22.92
N GLU A 75 0.41 -0.99 -22.86
CA GLU A 75 -0.30 -0.36 -23.98
C GLU A 75 0.56 0.70 -24.69
N GLY A 76 1.65 1.16 -24.06
CA GLY A 76 2.46 2.27 -24.54
C GLY A 76 1.93 3.62 -24.05
N ASP A 77 2.67 4.69 -24.33
CA ASP A 77 2.15 6.03 -24.12
C ASP A 77 1.12 6.35 -25.20
N ASP A 78 -0.16 6.51 -24.82
CA ASP A 78 -1.21 7.07 -25.69
C ASP A 78 -0.98 8.57 -26.01
N TRP A 79 0.17 9.12 -25.62
CA TRP A 79 0.53 10.50 -25.91
C TRP A 79 1.00 10.58 -27.35
N VAL A 80 0.28 11.39 -28.11
CA VAL A 80 0.65 11.73 -29.48
C VAL A 80 1.58 12.92 -29.41
N THR A 81 2.84 12.75 -29.82
CA THR A 81 3.76 13.87 -29.99
C THR A 81 3.27 14.71 -31.17
N LEU A 82 3.01 16.00 -30.96
CA LEU A 82 2.63 16.92 -32.02
C LEU A 82 3.88 17.66 -32.52
N ASP A 83 3.99 17.87 -33.82
CA ASP A 83 4.99 18.79 -34.37
C ASP A 83 4.62 20.26 -34.08
N GLU A 84 5.51 21.17 -34.48
CA GLU A 84 5.32 22.63 -34.39
C GLU A 84 4.07 23.15 -35.13
N ASN A 85 3.47 22.34 -36.01
CA ASN A 85 2.25 22.62 -36.77
C ASN A 85 1.01 21.90 -36.22
N GLY A 86 1.12 21.18 -35.09
CA GLY A 86 0.02 20.41 -34.49
C GLY A 86 -0.30 19.10 -35.20
N VAL A 87 0.60 18.58 -36.04
CA VAL A 87 0.43 17.31 -36.76
C VAL A 87 0.95 16.15 -35.88
N PRO A 88 0.19 15.05 -35.74
CA PRO A 88 0.61 13.90 -34.94
C PRO A 88 1.81 13.18 -35.58
N VAL A 89 2.91 13.08 -34.85
CA VAL A 89 4.15 12.40 -35.25
C VAL A 89 4.32 11.15 -34.39
N ARG A 90 4.59 10.00 -35.00
CA ARG A 90 5.00 8.79 -34.25
C ARG A 90 6.46 8.92 -33.86
N ASP A 91 6.76 8.99 -32.57
CA ASP A 91 8.10 8.68 -32.09
C ASP A 91 8.44 7.23 -32.47
N LYS A 92 9.62 7.03 -33.05
CA LYS A 92 10.14 5.70 -33.45
C LYS A 92 10.63 4.91 -32.24
#